data_AF-A0AAW1REX5-F1
#
_entry.id   AF-A0AAW1REX5-F1
#
_cell.length_a   1.000
_cell.length_b   1.000
_cell.length_c   1.000
_cell.angle_alpha   90.00
_cell.angle_beta   90.00
_cell.angle_gamma   90.00
#
_symmetry.space_group_name_H-M   'P 1'
#
loop_
_entity.id
_entity.type
_entity.pdbx_description
1 polymer ?
#
loop_
_entity_poly.entity_id
_entity_poly.type
_entity_poly.pdbx_seq_one_letter_code
_entity_poly.pdbx_strand_id
1 'polypeptide(L)'
;MESCKLASAWPDMVVGTDAKKALKLFRDLLKTAKIWKVPHEQKYIREEARAQFIANQHLKEPTEIAARIQDGMERLEYALHYGIPYPRLEHVKQFTVRQYEEKPQDSVESPRITGQSKLDQALARKAREKKAQQHHEN
;
A
#
# COMPACT_ATOMS: atom_id res chain seq x y z
N MET A 1 -16.90 -19.82 -12.32
CA MET A 1 -15.85 -18.80 -12.13
C MET A 1 -16.55 -17.45 -12.08
N GLU A 2 -17.55 -17.28 -11.22
CA GLU A 2 -17.42 -16.87 -9.81
C GLU A 2 -16.72 -15.51 -9.65
N SER A 3 -17.43 -14.62 -8.96
CA SER A 3 -16.97 -13.40 -8.28
C SER A 3 -16.76 -12.12 -9.11
N CYS A 4 -17.86 -11.42 -9.37
CA CYS A 4 -17.94 -9.97 -9.22
C CYS A 4 -19.23 -9.61 -8.45
N LYS A 5 -19.36 -10.15 -7.23
CA LYS A 5 -20.28 -9.63 -6.21
C LYS A 5 -19.63 -8.41 -5.56
N LEU A 6 -19.71 -7.25 -6.22
CA LEU A 6 -19.28 -5.95 -5.67
C LEU A 6 -20.46 -5.05 -5.30
N ALA A 7 -21.62 -5.66 -5.02
CA ALA A 7 -22.79 -4.97 -4.50
C ALA A 7 -23.29 -5.72 -3.26
N SER A 8 -22.77 -5.38 -2.07
CA SER A 8 -23.44 -5.56 -0.76
C SER A 8 -22.48 -5.37 0.42
N ALA A 9 -21.74 -4.26 0.48
CA ALA A 9 -21.06 -3.86 1.71
C ALA A 9 -21.30 -2.38 1.97
N TRP A 10 -22.58 -1.99 1.96
CA TRP A 10 -23.02 -0.74 2.53
C TRP A 10 -23.70 -1.05 3.88
N PRO A 11 -23.48 -0.19 4.89
CA PRO A 11 -23.40 -0.61 6.28
C PRO A 11 -24.80 -0.80 6.88
N ASP A 12 -24.91 -1.79 7.78
CA ASP A 12 -26.05 -1.95 8.67
C ASP A 12 -26.45 -0.60 9.29
N MET A 13 -27.62 -0.11 8.87
CA MET A 13 -28.29 1.07 9.40
C MET A 13 -28.57 0.87 10.89
N VAL A 14 -27.75 1.46 11.77
CA VAL A 14 -28.05 1.58 13.19
C VAL A 14 -28.11 3.05 13.59
N VAL A 15 -29.17 3.70 13.10
CA VAL A 15 -29.56 5.12 13.30
C VAL A 15 -29.64 5.53 14.79
N GLY A 16 -29.65 4.57 15.73
CA GLY A 16 -29.68 4.81 17.18
C GLY A 16 -28.32 4.77 17.90
N THR A 17 -27.22 4.35 17.25
CA THR A 17 -25.90 4.21 17.90
C THR A 17 -24.92 5.33 17.56
N ASP A 18 -25.23 6.14 16.56
CA ASP A 18 -24.25 7.06 15.96
C ASP A 18 -23.91 8.23 16.89
N ALA A 19 -24.89 8.76 17.63
CA ALA A 19 -24.63 9.77 18.65
C ALA A 19 -23.68 9.26 19.75
N LYS A 20 -23.82 8.00 20.19
CA LYS A 20 -22.93 7.40 21.19
C LYS A 20 -21.52 7.20 20.63
N LYS A 21 -21.41 6.76 19.38
CA LYS A 21 -20.13 6.59 18.66
C LYS A 21 -19.43 7.94 18.47
N ALA A 22 -20.14 8.96 17.99
CA ALA A 22 -19.62 10.32 17.83
C ALA A 22 -19.11 10.89 19.16
N LEU A 23 -19.89 10.76 20.24
CA LEU A 23 -19.47 11.21 21.57
C LEU A 23 -18.27 10.42 22.12
N LYS A 24 -18.17 9.12 21.82
CA LYS A 24 -17.00 8.31 22.18
C LYS A 24 -15.77 8.81 21.44
N LEU A 25 -15.87 8.97 20.11
CA LEU A 25 -14.82 9.50 19.25
C LEU A 25 -14.33 10.87 19.74
N PHE A 26 -15.25 11.80 20.04
CA PHE A 26 -14.90 13.12 20.56
C PHE A 26 -14.09 13.03 21.87
N ARG A 27 -14.53 12.19 22.81
CA ARG A 27 -13.81 11.99 24.07
C ARG A 27 -12.43 11.37 23.86
N ASP A 28 -12.32 10.42 22.94
CA ASP A 28 -11.06 9.77 22.62
C ASP A 28 -10.09 10.75 21.95
N LEU A 29 -10.55 11.61 21.04
CA LEU A 29 -9.75 12.72 20.49
C LEU A 29 -9.23 13.68 21.58
N LEU A 30 -10.08 14.06 22.53
CA LEU A 30 -9.66 14.94 23.64
C LEU A 30 -8.68 14.25 24.59
N LYS A 31 -8.84 12.94 24.84
CA LYS A 31 -7.87 12.15 25.61
C LYS A 31 -6.53 12.08 24.88
N THR A 32 -6.54 11.79 23.58
CA THR A 32 -5.35 11.77 22.73
C THR A 32 -4.64 13.11 22.76
N ALA A 33 -5.39 14.22 22.66
CA ALA A 33 -4.82 15.55 22.77
C ALA A 33 -4.19 15.83 24.15
N LYS A 34 -4.67 15.22 25.23
CA LYS A 34 -4.10 15.38 26.58
C LYS A 34 -2.77 14.64 26.76
N ILE A 35 -2.64 13.47 26.13
CA ILE A 35 -1.42 12.64 26.24
C ILE A 35 -0.34 13.03 25.22
N TRP A 36 -0.69 13.86 24.23
CA TRP A 36 0.22 14.26 23.17
C TRP A 36 1.40 15.07 23.74
N LYS A 37 2.63 14.83 23.26
CA LYS A 37 3.83 15.41 23.89
C LYS A 37 4.01 16.90 23.58
N VAL A 38 3.66 17.33 22.38
CA VAL A 38 4.01 18.65 21.85
C VAL A 38 2.84 19.65 22.10
N PRO A 39 3.05 20.75 22.84
CA PRO A 39 1.95 21.64 23.25
C PRO A 39 1.12 22.26 22.11
N HIS A 40 1.77 22.67 21.02
CA HIS A 40 1.05 23.26 19.88
C HIS A 40 0.21 22.22 19.12
N GLU A 41 0.70 20.97 19.02
CA GLU A 41 -0.06 19.84 18.48
C GLU A 41 -1.24 19.46 19.39
N GLN A 42 -1.07 19.47 20.71
CA GLN A 42 -2.19 19.28 21.66
C GLN A 42 -3.29 20.33 21.45
N LYS A 43 -2.89 21.59 21.25
CA LYS A 43 -3.83 22.69 20.97
C LYS A 43 -4.53 22.44 19.64
N TYR A 44 -3.77 22.10 18.60
CA TYR A 44 -4.29 21.77 17.27
C TYR A 44 -5.34 20.65 17.33
N ILE A 45 -5.04 19.50 17.94
CA ILE A 45 -5.98 18.37 18.03
C ILE A 45 -7.29 18.79 18.71
N ARG A 46 -7.21 19.59 19.79
CA ARG A 46 -8.41 20.07 20.51
C ARG A 46 -9.26 21.01 19.67
N GLU A 47 -8.63 21.98 19.01
CA GLU A 47 -9.31 22.99 18.20
C GLU A 47 -9.92 22.36 16.96
N GLU A 48 -9.17 21.51 16.27
CA GLU A 48 -9.62 20.76 15.10
C GLU A 48 -10.80 19.84 15.46
N ALA A 49 -10.69 19.04 16.54
CA ALA A 49 -11.79 18.17 16.96
C ALA A 49 -13.06 18.98 17.27
N ARG A 50 -12.95 20.12 17.94
CA ARG A 50 -14.10 21.00 18.18
C ARG A 50 -14.67 21.56 16.89
N ALA A 51 -13.82 22.06 16.00
CA ALA A 51 -14.23 22.63 14.72
C ALA A 51 -15.00 21.61 13.87
N GLN A 52 -14.51 20.37 13.77
CA GLN A 52 -15.16 19.30 13.01
C GLN A 52 -16.53 18.93 13.61
N PHE A 53 -16.64 18.80 14.94
CA PHE A 53 -17.93 18.46 15.56
C PHE A 53 -18.95 19.60 15.45
N ILE A 54 -18.51 20.85 15.56
CA ILE A 54 -19.38 22.02 15.36
C ILE A 54 -19.83 22.11 13.89
N ALA A 55 -18.90 21.92 12.95
CA ALA A 55 -19.21 21.97 11.52
C ALA A 55 -20.26 20.93 11.13
N ASN A 56 -20.20 19.72 11.71
CA ASN A 56 -21.08 18.61 11.37
C ASN A 56 -22.31 18.48 12.29
N GLN A 57 -22.54 19.41 13.22
CA GLN A 57 -23.63 19.29 14.22
C GLN A 57 -25.05 19.30 13.61
N HIS A 58 -25.18 19.82 12.39
CA HIS A 58 -26.45 19.99 11.70
C HIS A 58 -26.79 18.82 10.77
N LEU A 59 -25.89 17.83 10.64
CA LEU A 59 -26.13 16.64 9.83
C LEU A 59 -27.28 15.83 10.42
N LYS A 60 -28.22 15.44 9.56
CA LYS A 60 -29.39 14.63 9.93
C LYS A 60 -29.41 13.27 9.24
N GLU A 61 -28.75 13.17 8.09
CA GLU A 61 -28.67 11.94 7.31
C GLU A 61 -27.78 10.92 8.02
N PRO A 62 -28.30 9.73 8.39
CA PRO A 62 -27.53 8.74 9.13
C PRO A 62 -26.29 8.24 8.39
N THR A 63 -26.37 8.13 7.07
CA THR A 63 -25.25 7.72 6.21
C THR A 63 -24.10 8.72 6.24
N GLU A 64 -24.41 10.02 6.18
CA GLU A 64 -23.41 11.08 6.28
C GLU A 64 -22.78 11.14 7.67
N ILE A 65 -23.60 10.98 8.72
CA ILE A 65 -23.11 10.92 10.10
C ILE A 65 -22.13 9.75 10.28
N ALA A 66 -22.49 8.56 9.80
CA ALA A 66 -21.65 7.38 9.86
C ALA A 66 -20.32 7.57 9.12
N ALA A 67 -20.36 8.18 7.92
CA ALA A 67 -19.16 8.49 7.15
C ALA A 67 -18.23 9.44 7.92
N ARG A 68 -18.77 10.53 8.49
CA ARG A 68 -17.96 11.49 9.27
C ARG A 68 -17.34 10.87 10.53
N ILE A 69 -18.08 9.98 11.20
CA ILE A 69 -17.56 9.24 12.35
C ILE A 69 -16.41 8.34 11.90
N GLN A 70 -16.58 7.62 10.79
CA GLN A 70 -15.56 6.72 10.25
C GLN A 70 -14.29 7.48 9.88
N ASP A 71 -14.40 8.59 9.13
CA ASP A 71 -13.26 9.45 8.78
C ASP A 71 -12.49 9.92 10.01
N GLY A 72 -13.21 10.33 11.06
CA GLY A 72 -12.60 10.77 12.32
C GLY A 72 -11.92 9.63 13.09
N MET A 73 -12.46 8.42 13.04
CA MET A 73 -11.86 7.22 13.64
C MET A 73 -10.57 6.84 12.92
N GLU A 74 -10.59 6.82 11.59
CA GLU A 74 -9.40 6.55 10.77
C GLU A 74 -8.32 7.58 11.04
N ARG A 75 -8.68 8.87 11.08
CA ARG A 75 -7.73 9.94 11.40
C ARG A 75 -7.11 9.77 12.79
N LEU A 76 -7.89 9.35 13.78
CA LEU A 76 -7.38 9.06 15.13
C LEU A 76 -6.43 7.86 15.13
N GLU A 77 -6.78 6.79 14.43
CA GLU A 77 -5.92 5.61 14.28
C GLU A 77 -4.58 5.96 13.63
N TYR A 78 -4.62 6.72 12.52
CA TYR A 78 -3.41 7.20 11.86
C TYR A 78 -2.55 8.09 12.74
N ALA A 79 -3.17 9.00 13.50
CA ALA A 79 -2.43 9.84 14.43
C ALA A 79 -1.71 8.99 15.48
N LEU A 80 -2.37 7.98 16.04
CA LEU A 80 -1.76 7.08 17.03
C LEU A 80 -0.66 6.21 16.44
N HIS A 81 -0.83 5.74 15.20
CA HIS A 81 0.13 4.85 14.55
C HIS A 81 1.39 5.59 14.05
N TYR A 82 1.23 6.76 13.44
CA TYR A 82 2.34 7.53 12.84
C TYR A 82 2.85 8.69 13.69
N GLY A 83 2.13 9.07 14.75
CA GLY A 83 2.47 10.24 15.55
C GLY A 83 2.23 11.57 14.82
N ILE A 84 1.30 11.60 13.86
CA ILE A 84 1.01 12.79 13.04
C ILE A 84 -0.44 13.24 13.28
N PRO A 85 -0.69 14.39 13.93
CA PRO A 85 -2.05 14.84 14.26
C PRO A 85 -2.75 15.59 13.12
N TYR A 86 -2.00 15.98 12.10
CA TYR A 86 -2.44 16.80 10.98
C TYR A 86 -3.22 16.00 9.94
N PRO A 87 -4.12 16.63 9.16
CA PRO A 87 -4.83 15.95 8.09
C PRO A 87 -3.80 15.46 7.07
N ARG A 88 -3.96 14.22 6.63
CA ARG A 88 -3.15 13.70 5.54
C ARG A 88 -3.64 14.34 4.25
N LEU A 89 -2.72 14.92 3.47
CA LEU A 89 -3.04 15.34 2.11
C LEU A 89 -3.47 14.11 1.32
N GLU A 90 -4.67 14.13 0.78
CA GLU A 90 -5.09 13.11 -0.17
C GLU A 90 -4.16 13.18 -1.38
N HIS A 91 -3.61 12.03 -1.78
CA HIS A 91 -2.85 11.94 -3.02
C HIS A 91 -3.83 12.12 -4.19
N VAL A 92 -4.09 13.37 -4.55
CA VAL A 92 -4.60 13.69 -5.89
C VAL A 92 -3.63 13.04 -6.86
N LYS A 93 -4.13 12.12 -7.69
CA LYS A 93 -3.35 11.54 -8.80
C LYS A 93 -3.08 12.68 -9.80
N GLN A 94 -2.08 13.50 -9.49
CA GLN A 94 -1.65 14.61 -10.34
C GLN A 94 -1.17 14.11 -11.71
N PHE A 95 -0.79 12.84 -11.78
CA PHE A 95 -0.29 12.20 -12.98
C PHE A 95 -1.10 10.95 -13.28
N THR A 96 -1.48 10.77 -14.55
CA THR A 96 -1.95 9.49 -15.07
C THR A 96 -0.84 8.47 -14.88
N VAL A 97 -1.13 7.35 -14.20
CA VAL A 97 -0.20 6.22 -14.10
C VAL A 97 0.20 5.84 -15.52
N ARG A 98 1.46 6.08 -15.90
CA ARG A 98 1.98 5.56 -17.17
C ARG A 98 1.88 4.04 -17.08
N GLN A 99 1.15 3.42 -18.01
CA GLN A 99 1.21 1.98 -18.16
C GLN A 99 2.67 1.63 -18.45
N TYR A 100 3.22 0.69 -17.68
CA TYR A 100 4.52 0.12 -18.00
C TYR A 100 4.35 -0.59 -19.34
N GLU A 101 4.91 -0.01 -20.40
CA GLU A 101 5.13 -0.75 -21.63
C GLU A 101 6.06 -1.90 -21.28
N GLU A 102 5.67 -3.12 -21.64
CA GLU A 102 6.59 -4.24 -21.54
C GLU A 102 7.85 -3.86 -22.31
N LYS A 103 9.00 -3.98 -21.63
CA LYS A 103 10.29 -3.67 -22.26
C LYS A 103 10.32 -4.41 -23.60
N PRO A 104 10.65 -3.73 -24.72
CA PRO A 104 10.78 -4.40 -26.00
C PRO A 104 11.63 -5.65 -25.79
N GLN A 105 11.05 -6.82 -26.04
CA GLN A 105 11.84 -8.03 -26.15
C GLN A 105 12.64 -7.87 -27.43
N ASP A 106 13.78 -7.21 -27.31
CA ASP A 106 14.77 -7.16 -28.35
C ASP A 106 15.13 -8.62 -28.65
N SER A 107 14.56 -9.16 -29.72
CA SER A 107 14.88 -10.48 -30.27
C SER A 107 16.28 -10.50 -30.90
N VAL A 108 17.15 -9.53 -30.58
CA VAL A 108 18.58 -9.77 -30.67
C VAL A 108 18.89 -10.85 -29.65
N GLU A 109 18.85 -12.08 -30.14
CA GLU A 109 19.80 -13.12 -29.83
C GLU A 109 21.12 -12.42 -29.49
N SER A 110 21.35 -12.21 -28.19
CA SER A 110 22.61 -11.66 -27.70
C SER A 110 23.67 -12.53 -28.36
N PRO A 111 24.64 -11.99 -29.12
CA PRO A 111 25.58 -12.82 -29.85
C PRO A 111 26.14 -13.79 -28.83
N ARG A 112 25.75 -15.06 -28.96
CA ARG A 112 26.24 -16.09 -28.08
C ARG A 112 27.73 -16.01 -28.31
N ILE A 113 28.47 -15.44 -27.36
CA ILE A 113 29.91 -15.52 -27.41
C ILE A 113 30.13 -17.02 -27.35
N THR A 114 30.38 -17.64 -28.50
CA THR A 114 30.79 -19.03 -28.62
C THR A 114 32.21 -19.12 -28.06
N GLY A 115 32.36 -18.80 -26.78
CA GLY A 115 33.39 -19.35 -25.96
C GLY A 115 33.05 -20.83 -25.89
N GLN A 116 33.77 -21.63 -26.68
CA GLN A 116 33.75 -23.08 -26.54
C GLN A 116 33.79 -23.40 -25.06
N SER A 117 32.75 -24.08 -24.55
CA SER A 117 32.67 -24.33 -23.12
C SER A 117 33.91 -25.12 -22.72
N LYS A 118 34.39 -24.95 -21.48
CA LYS A 118 35.54 -25.71 -20.97
C LYS A 118 35.34 -27.23 -21.12
N LEU A 119 34.08 -27.69 -21.17
CA LEU A 119 33.70 -29.08 -21.43
C LEU A 119 33.96 -29.51 -22.88
N ASP A 120 33.63 -28.67 -23.86
CA ASP A 120 33.86 -28.96 -25.29
C ASP A 120 35.36 -29.07 -25.61
N GLN A 121 36.17 -28.22 -24.99
CA GLN A 121 37.64 -28.27 -25.11
C GLN A 121 38.23 -29.53 -24.46
N ALA A 122 37.69 -29.95 -23.31
CA ALA A 122 38.11 -31.18 -22.64
C ALA A 122 37.72 -32.44 -23.42
N LEU A 123 36.54 -32.47 -24.03
CA LEU A 123 36.10 -33.55 -24.91
C LEU A 123 36.97 -33.66 -26.17
N ALA A 124 37.32 -32.54 -26.79
CA ALA A 124 38.24 -32.52 -27.93
C ALA A 124 39.64 -33.04 -27.56
N ARG A 125 40.13 -32.72 -26.36
CA ARG A 125 41.41 -33.25 -25.85
C ARG A 125 41.35 -34.77 -25.64
N LYS A 126 40.30 -35.28 -24.98
CA LYS A 126 40.10 -36.72 -24.78
C LYS A 126 39.98 -37.49 -26.10
N ALA A 127 39.30 -36.91 -27.10
CA ALA A 127 39.15 -37.52 -28.42
C ALA A 127 40.49 -37.64 -29.16
N ARG A 128 41.36 -36.62 -29.03
CA ARG A 128 42.72 -36.65 -29.60
C ARG A 128 43.61 -37.70 -28.94
N GLU A 129 43.56 -37.80 -27.61
CA GLU A 129 44.28 -38.83 -26.84
C GLU A 129 43.83 -40.24 -27.25
N LYS A 130 42.52 -40.47 -27.38
CA LYS A 130 41.97 -41.76 -27.84
C LYS A 130 42.41 -42.12 -29.27
N LYS A 131 42.45 -41.13 -30.17
CA LYS A 131 42.91 -41.34 -31.55
C LYS A 131 44.41 -41.64 -31.63
N ALA A 132 45.23 -41.03 -30.75
CA ALA A 132 46.65 -41.35 -30.64
C ALA A 132 46.90 -42.77 -30.12
N GLN A 133 46.09 -43.23 -29.16
CA GLN A 133 46.16 -44.60 -28.64
C GLN A 133 45.81 -45.65 -29.71
N GLN A 134 44.76 -45.41 -30.50
CA GLN A 134 44.39 -46.30 -31.61
C GLN A 134 45.46 -46.44 -32.71
N HIS A 135 46.30 -45.42 -32.89
CA HIS A 135 47.37 -45.45 -33.88
C HIS A 135 48.65 -46.16 -33.38
N HIS A 136 48.72 -46.45 -32.08
CA HIS A 136 49.80 -47.21 -31.45
C HIS A 136 49.46 -48.70 -31.30
N GLU A 137 48.18 -49.05 -31.36
CA GLU A 137 47.67 -50.43 -31.23
C GLU A 137 47.46 -51.15 -32.59
N ASN A 138 47.82 -50.51 -33.71
CA ASN A 138 47.80 -51.07 -35.07
C ASN A 138 49.21 -51.21 -35.64
#